data_AF-A0A0G0Q812-F1
#
_entry.id   AF-A0A0G0Q812-F1
#
_cell.length_a   1.000
_cell.length_b   1.000
_cell.length_c   1.000
_cell.angle_alpha   90.00
_cell.angle_beta   90.00
_cell.angle_gamma   90.00
#
_symmetry.space_group_name_H-M   'P 1'
#
loop_
_entity.id
_entity.type
_entity.pdbx_description
1 polymer ?
#
loop_
_entity_poly.entity_id
_entity_poly.type
_entity_poly.pdbx_seq_one_letter_code
_entity_poly.pdbx_strand_id
1 'polypeptide(L)'
;MNWITTNIRFPEDLYMELKMEAARERKSVAELVRERVSHGRKKKKKKSVDEMMKEMDKIAKDMKGQNPGLNLSKALIEMRYEQ
;
A
#
# COMPACT_ATOMS: atom_id res chain seq x y z
N MET A 1 -18.15 0.75 -16.67
CA MET A 1 -16.73 0.59 -16.32
C MET A 1 -15.95 1.52 -17.24
N ASN A 2 -15.35 2.60 -16.73
CA ASN A 2 -14.70 3.59 -17.57
C ASN A 2 -13.28 3.13 -17.90
N TRP A 3 -13.08 2.61 -19.12
CA TRP A 3 -11.77 2.22 -19.61
C TRP A 3 -11.06 3.47 -20.14
N ILE A 4 -9.88 3.77 -19.61
CA ILE A 4 -9.05 4.88 -20.07
C ILE A 4 -7.93 4.26 -20.91
N THR A 5 -7.81 4.70 -22.16
CA THR A 5 -6.70 4.35 -23.03
C THR A 5 -5.62 5.43 -22.91
N THR A 6 -4.38 5.03 -22.65
CA THR A 6 -3.25 5.95 -22.57
C THR A 6 -2.25 5.59 -23.65
N ASN A 7 -1.82 6.58 -24.43
CA ASN A 7 -0.72 6.43 -25.37
C ASN A 7 0.60 6.65 -24.61
N ILE A 8 1.50 5.67 -24.62
CA ILE A 8 2.80 5.72 -23.95
C ILE A 8 3.87 5.49 -25.02
N ARG A 9 4.86 6.38 -25.08
CA ARG A 9 5.99 6.28 -26.01
C ARG A 9 7.21 5.77 -25.27
N PHE A 10 7.85 4.77 -25.86
CA PHE A 10 9.10 4.19 -25.36
C PHE A 10 10.23 4.43 -26.36
N PRO A 11 11.48 4.57 -25.88
CA PRO A 11 12.68 4.33 -26.68
C PRO A 11 12.62 3.00 -27.42
N GLU A 12 13.21 2.93 -28.60
CA GLU A 12 13.08 1.79 -29.52
C GLU A 12 13.67 0.49 -28.94
N ASP A 13 14.85 0.60 -28.33
CA ASP A 13 15.54 -0.46 -27.60
C ASP A 13 14.65 -1.06 -26.50
N LEU A 14 14.11 -0.20 -25.63
CA LEU A 14 13.24 -0.64 -24.54
C LEU A 14 11.93 -1.25 -25.06
N TYR A 15 11.38 -0.72 -26.15
CA TYR A 15 10.18 -1.29 -26.75
C TYR A 15 10.43 -2.66 -27.37
N MET A 16 11.62 -2.89 -27.94
CA MET A 16 12.03 -4.18 -28.48
C MET A 16 12.16 -5.24 -27.37
N GLU A 17 12.82 -4.89 -26.27
CA GLU A 17 12.93 -5.75 -25.08
C GLU A 17 11.55 -6.15 -24.56
N LEU A 18 10.64 -5.17 -24.45
CA LEU A 18 9.27 -5.38 -23.99
C LEU A 18 8.49 -6.35 -24.89
N LYS A 19 8.70 -6.28 -26.22
CA LYS A 19 8.10 -7.21 -27.17
C LYS A 19 8.64 -8.62 -27.03
N MET A 20 9.96 -8.77 -26.83
CA MET A 20 10.58 -10.08 -26.60
C MET A 20 10.06 -10.72 -25.32
N GLU A 21 9.91 -9.94 -24.25
CA GLU A 21 9.34 -10.40 -22.98
C GLU A 21 7.88 -10.82 -23.13
N ALA A 22 7.06 -10.02 -23.81
CA ALA A 22 5.66 -10.35 -24.08
C ALA A 22 5.51 -11.64 -24.90
N ALA A 23 6.38 -11.86 -25.90
CA ALA A 23 6.41 -13.08 -26.69
C ALA A 23 6.81 -14.30 -25.86
N ARG A 24 7.82 -14.17 -24.99
CA ARG A 24 8.27 -15.21 -24.07
C ARG A 24 7.16 -15.63 -23.11
N GLU A 25 6.40 -14.68 -22.58
CA GLU A 25 5.28 -14.93 -21.65
C GLU A 25 3.96 -15.29 -22.33
N ARG A 26 3.91 -15.29 -23.67
CA ARG A 26 2.68 -15.50 -24.47
C ARG A 26 1.55 -14.53 -24.11
N LYS A 27 1.90 -13.28 -23.81
CA LYS A 27 0.98 -12.19 -23.46
C LYS A 27 1.05 -11.05 -24.47
N SER A 28 0.04 -10.19 -24.49
CA SER A 28 0.14 -8.93 -25.23
C SER A 28 1.03 -7.92 -24.49
N VAL A 29 1.71 -7.04 -25.22
CA VAL A 29 2.49 -5.95 -24.62
C VAL A 29 1.64 -5.10 -23.67
N ALA A 30 0.40 -4.81 -24.05
CA ALA A 30 -0.52 -4.04 -23.22
C ALA A 30 -0.92 -4.77 -21.93
N GLU A 31 -1.02 -6.11 -21.96
CA GLU A 31 -1.29 -6.92 -20.78
C GLU A 31 -0.09 -6.96 -19.83
N LEU A 32 1.12 -7.16 -20.36
CA LEU A 32 2.37 -7.11 -19.59
C LEU A 32 2.51 -5.76 -18.86
N VAL A 33 2.27 -4.65 -19.57
CA VAL A 33 2.32 -3.29 -19.00
C VAL A 33 1.27 -3.12 -17.91
N ARG A 34 0.01 -3.53 -18.16
CA ARG A 34 -1.06 -3.44 -17.15
C ARG A 34 -0.77 -4.27 -15.92
N GLU A 35 -0.26 -5.48 -16.10
CA GLU A 35 0.12 -6.37 -15.01
C GLU A 35 1.20 -5.70 -14.16
N ARG A 36 2.27 -5.20 -14.78
CA ARG A 36 3.37 -4.56 -14.05
C ARG A 36 2.94 -3.29 -13.31
N VAL A 37 2.14 -2.43 -13.95
CA VAL A 37 1.64 -1.18 -13.33
C VAL A 37 0.61 -1.47 -12.23
N SER A 38 -0.21 -2.51 -12.38
CA SER A 38 -1.21 -2.89 -11.37
C SER A 38 -0.60 -3.50 -10.12
N HIS A 39 0.54 -4.19 -10.23
CA HIS A 39 1.24 -4.78 -9.08
C HIS A 39 1.75 -3.72 -8.08
N GLY A 40 2.02 -2.49 -8.52
CA GLY A 40 2.35 -1.36 -7.63
C GLY A 40 1.14 -0.83 -6.84
N ARG A 41 -0.08 -1.14 -7.29
CA ARG A 41 -1.34 -0.85 -6.61
C ARG A 41 -1.97 -2.15 -6.14
N LYS A 42 -1.28 -2.90 -5.28
CA LYS A 42 -2.01 -3.81 -4.38
C LYS A 42 -3.02 -2.94 -3.64
N LYS A 43 -4.29 -2.98 -4.05
CA LYS A 43 -5.38 -2.42 -3.24
C LYS A 43 -5.13 -2.98 -1.85
N LYS A 44 -4.75 -2.14 -0.88
CA LYS A 44 -4.66 -2.57 0.51
C LYS A 44 -5.98 -3.27 0.77
N LYS A 45 -5.96 -4.59 1.01
CA LYS A 45 -7.17 -5.30 1.42
C LYS A 45 -7.74 -4.46 2.56
N LYS A 46 -9.00 -4.05 2.47
CA LYS A 46 -9.64 -3.36 3.60
C LYS A 46 -9.46 -4.33 4.77
N LYS A 47 -8.64 -3.95 5.77
CA LYS A 47 -8.47 -4.78 6.96
C LYS A 47 -9.86 -5.01 7.53
N SER A 48 -10.15 -6.24 7.94
CA SER A 48 -11.39 -6.51 8.65
C SER A 48 -11.43 -5.63 9.90
N VAL A 49 -12.60 -5.17 10.31
CA VAL A 49 -12.77 -4.41 11.56
C VAL A 49 -12.14 -5.18 12.73
N ASP A 50 -12.28 -6.50 12.74
CA ASP A 50 -11.68 -7.39 13.74
C ASP A 50 -10.15 -7.37 13.75
N GLU A 51 -9.51 -7.29 12.57
CA GLU A 51 -8.06 -7.20 12.47
C GLU A 51 -7.56 -5.85 12.99
N MET A 52 -8.32 -4.79 12.72
CA MET A 52 -8.01 -3.45 13.19
C MET A 52 -8.12 -3.36 14.72
N MET A 53 -9.17 -3.92 15.31
CA MET A 53 -9.35 -3.98 16.76
C MET A 53 -8.22 -4.78 17.45
N LYS A 54 -7.81 -5.91 16.88
CA LYS A 54 -6.68 -6.70 17.40
C LYS A 54 -5.36 -5.93 17.36
N GLU A 55 -5.11 -5.16 16.32
CA GLU A 55 -3.93 -4.30 16.24
C GLU A 55 -3.97 -3.18 17.27
N MET A 56 -5.12 -2.55 17.47
CA MET A 56 -5.32 -1.53 18.49
C MET A 56 -5.08 -2.08 19.90
N ASP A 57 -5.61 -3.27 20.21
CA ASP A 57 -5.39 -3.94 21.49
C ASP A 57 -3.91 -4.29 21.72
N LYS A 58 -3.22 -4.72 20.67
CA LYS A 58 -1.78 -5.00 20.75
C LYS A 58 -0.99 -3.73 21.07
N ILE A 59 -1.27 -2.64 20.35
CA ILE A 59 -0.63 -1.34 20.61
C ILE A 59 -0.93 -0.87 22.04
N ALA A 60 -2.17 -0.99 22.51
CA ALA A 60 -2.54 -0.60 23.87
C ALA A 60 -1.78 -1.40 24.94
N LYS A 61 -1.59 -2.71 24.73
CA LYS A 61 -0.79 -3.57 25.62
C LYS A 61 0.69 -3.17 25.61
N ASP A 62 1.25 -2.92 24.44
CA ASP A 62 2.65 -2.51 24.28
C ASP A 62 2.90 -1.15 24.97
N MET A 63 1.99 -0.18 24.77
CA MET A 63 2.06 1.14 25.43
C MET A 63 1.93 1.04 26.95
N LYS A 64 1.04 0.16 27.45
CA LYS A 64 0.91 -0.10 28.90
C LYS A 64 2.17 -0.74 29.49
N GLY A 65 2.82 -1.62 28.72
CA GLY A 65 4.09 -2.25 29.12
C GLY A 65 5.24 -1.25 29.19
N GLN A 66 5.30 -0.30 28.25
CA GLN A 66 6.34 0.74 28.22
C GLN A 66 6.12 1.83 29.27
N ASN A 67 4.87 2.14 29.62
CA ASN A 67 4.51 3.19 30.59
C ASN A 67 3.62 2.65 31.71
N PRO A 68 4.15 1.79 32.60
CA PRO A 68 3.38 1.22 33.70
C PRO A 68 2.96 2.31 34.69
N GLY A 69 1.67 2.31 35.06
CA GLY A 69 1.11 3.22 36.07
C GLY A 69 0.80 4.64 35.58
N LEU A 70 1.15 5.00 34.34
CA LEU A 70 0.88 6.33 33.79
C LEU A 70 -0.44 6.32 32.99
N ASN A 71 -1.32 7.27 33.27
CA ASN A 71 -2.47 7.52 32.40
C ASN A 71 -2.03 8.38 31.21
N LEU A 72 -1.60 7.71 30.14
CA LEU A 72 -1.13 8.34 28.91
C LEU A 72 -2.15 9.32 28.32
N SER A 73 -3.44 9.03 28.40
CA SER A 73 -4.49 9.93 27.90
C SER A 73 -4.47 11.27 28.66
N LYS A 74 -4.29 11.23 29.98
CA LYS A 74 -4.23 12.44 30.80
C LYS A 74 -2.96 13.25 30.52
N ALA A 75 -1.81 12.59 30.43
CA ALA A 75 -0.54 13.24 30.12
C ALA A 75 -0.54 13.93 28.74
N LEU A 76 -1.15 13.29 27.72
CA LEU A 76 -1.29 13.88 26.38
C LEU A 76 -2.23 15.10 26.38
N ILE A 77 -3.25 15.10 27.23
CA ILE A 77 -4.17 16.23 27.37
C ILE A 77 -3.44 17.40 28.04
N GLU A 78 -2.68 17.15 29.09
CA GLU A 78 -1.88 18.18 29.79
C GLU A 78 -0.85 18.81 28.85
N MET A 79 -0.09 18.00 28.09
CA MET A 79 0.87 18.49 27.08
C MET A 79 0.22 19.33 25.97
N ARG A 80 -1.07 19.09 25.66
CA ARG A 80 -1.80 19.88 24.66
C ARG A 80 -2.19 21.26 25.18
N TYR A 81 -2.51 21.38 26.47
CA TYR A 81 -2.93 22.65 27.08
C TYR A 81 -1.75 23.50 27.57
N GLU A 82 -0.54 22.92 27.63
CA GLU A 82 0.71 23.64 27.89
C GLU A 82 1.35 24.28 26.64
N GLN A 83 0.81 24.03 25.44
CA GLN A 83 1.19 24.72 24.19
C GLN A 83 0.39 26.01 23.98
#